data_AF-A0A950IUL2-F1
#
_entry.id   AF-A0A950IUL2-F1
#
_cell.length_a   1.000
_cell.length_b   1.000
_cell.length_c   1.000
_cell.angle_alpha   90.00
_cell.angle_beta   90.00
_cell.angle_gamma   90.00
#
_symmetry.space_group_name_H-M   'P 1'
#
loop_
_entity.id
_entity.type
_entity.pdbx_description
1 polymer ?
#
loop_
_entity_poly.entity_id
_entity_poly.type
_entity_poly.pdbx_seq_one_letter_code
_entity_poly.pdbx_strand_id
1 'polypeptide(L)'
;MPGLGTSVGRGGATTAQQSLADSDAIIIMGSSMAEQHPVGFQWVVEARESGCKVIHVDPRFTRTSATADIWVPLRAGSDIIFLGALIRYVIENDRWFHDYVLHYTNASTILREDYVDAEDDGGLFSGWNEEKKQYEPVSWLYKGSPVKESNYHPGHHPAGGGHAKDRGGEAGETHVYETDESLQHPRCVFQVLKRHFARYTPEMVEQQCGVSKEAFLKVAETFVGASGPEKTGCICYAVGWTQHSTGVQMIRSAAILQLLLGNFGRPGGGILALRGHASIQGSTDIPTLYDIMPGYMPMPFFEDDAITLEQFIKKHSTSAGLWSEFGSFFISLLKAWYGDAATK
;
A
#
# COMPACT_ATOMS: atom_id res chain seq x y z
N MET A 1 -6.34 -7.19 -1.39
CA MET A 1 -5.22 -6.40 -1.96
C MET A 1 -4.21 -6.07 -0.85
N PRO A 2 -3.13 -6.85 -0.71
CA PRO A 2 -2.22 -6.74 0.43
C PRO A 2 -1.55 -5.35 0.54
N GLY A 3 -1.21 -4.71 -0.59
CA GLY A 3 -0.45 -3.46 -0.59
C GLY A 3 -1.14 -2.31 0.17
N LEU A 4 -2.40 -2.01 -0.16
CA LEU A 4 -3.17 -0.97 0.54
C LEU A 4 -3.52 -1.40 1.98
N GLY A 5 -3.86 -2.68 2.18
CA GLY A 5 -4.16 -3.22 3.52
C GLY A 5 -3.03 -2.97 4.52
N THR A 6 -1.78 -3.21 4.11
CA THR A 6 -0.59 -2.97 4.94
C THR A 6 -0.29 -1.48 5.09
N SER A 7 -0.56 -0.64 4.09
CA SER A 7 -0.25 0.80 4.16
C SER A 7 -1.24 1.64 4.95
N VAL A 8 -2.54 1.41 4.74
CA VAL A 8 -3.63 2.27 5.25
C VAL A 8 -4.71 1.49 6.00
N GLY A 9 -4.41 0.23 6.35
CA GLY A 9 -5.26 -0.62 7.19
C GLY A 9 -6.40 -1.34 6.45
N ARG A 10 -6.70 -1.00 5.18
CA ARG A 10 -7.74 -1.66 4.36
C ARG A 10 -7.30 -1.82 2.91
N GLY A 11 -7.71 -2.92 2.27
CA GLY A 11 -7.39 -3.23 0.87
C GLY A 11 -8.35 -2.62 -0.17
N GLY A 12 -9.36 -1.86 0.28
CA GLY A 12 -10.38 -1.18 -0.51
C GLY A 12 -9.81 -0.02 -1.36
N ALA A 13 -10.63 0.55 -2.26
CA ALA A 13 -10.28 1.85 -2.84
C ALA A 13 -10.50 2.86 -1.73
N THR A 14 -9.65 3.88 -1.68
CA THR A 14 -9.71 4.82 -0.56
C THR A 14 -10.78 5.90 -0.76
N THR A 15 -11.26 6.07 -2.00
CA THR A 15 -12.28 7.05 -2.39
C THR A 15 -13.25 6.42 -3.39
N ALA A 16 -14.39 7.10 -3.61
CA ALA A 16 -15.33 6.75 -4.67
C ALA A 16 -14.89 7.36 -6.02
N GLN A 17 -15.39 6.82 -7.14
CA GLN A 17 -15.00 7.29 -8.48
C GLN A 17 -15.36 8.76 -8.72
N GLN A 18 -16.48 9.23 -8.15
CA GLN A 18 -16.95 10.62 -8.21
C GLN A 18 -15.90 11.59 -7.66
N SER A 19 -15.16 11.16 -6.64
CA SER A 19 -14.13 11.99 -6.00
C SER A 19 -13.00 12.37 -6.96
N LEU A 20 -12.87 11.73 -8.12
CA LEU A 20 -11.87 12.11 -9.12
C LEU A 20 -12.12 13.51 -9.68
N ALA A 21 -13.38 13.97 -9.71
CA ALA A 21 -13.73 15.31 -10.21
C ALA A 21 -13.05 16.45 -9.42
N ASP A 22 -12.71 16.20 -8.16
CA ASP A 22 -12.05 17.16 -7.25
C ASP A 22 -10.51 17.10 -7.33
N SER A 23 -9.93 16.29 -8.22
CA SER A 23 -8.47 16.08 -8.28
C SER A 23 -7.77 17.18 -9.07
N ASP A 24 -6.57 17.58 -8.62
CA ASP A 24 -5.69 18.53 -9.34
C ASP A 24 -4.80 17.81 -10.38
N ALA A 25 -4.49 16.54 -10.13
CA ALA A 25 -3.82 15.67 -11.09
C ALA A 25 -4.18 14.20 -10.88
N ILE A 26 -4.39 13.48 -11.98
CA ILE A 26 -4.71 12.05 -11.96
C ILE A 26 -3.61 11.30 -12.70
N ILE A 27 -2.92 10.39 -12.01
CA ILE A 27 -2.12 9.34 -12.65
C ILE A 27 -3.00 8.12 -12.87
N ILE A 28 -3.11 7.68 -14.11
CA ILE A 28 -3.66 6.38 -14.49
C ILE A 28 -2.48 5.51 -14.89
N MET A 29 -2.18 4.49 -14.09
CA MET A 29 -1.01 3.63 -14.28
C MET A 29 -1.38 2.19 -13.91
N GLY A 30 -1.10 1.24 -14.81
CA GLY A 30 -1.57 -0.13 -14.67
C GLY A 30 -3.09 -0.30 -14.87
N SER A 31 -3.72 0.59 -15.65
CA SER A 31 -5.14 0.55 -16.02
C SER A 31 -5.37 1.25 -17.36
N SER A 32 -6.26 0.72 -18.21
CA SER A 32 -6.83 1.48 -19.33
C SER A 32 -8.26 1.89 -18.97
N MET A 33 -8.37 2.86 -18.06
CA MET A 33 -9.64 3.22 -17.40
C MET A 33 -10.75 3.64 -18.39
N ALA A 34 -10.41 4.34 -19.48
CA ALA A 34 -11.40 4.74 -20.48
C ALA A 34 -12.04 3.54 -21.23
N GLU A 35 -11.36 2.39 -21.25
CA GLU A 35 -11.86 1.17 -21.87
C GLU A 35 -12.50 0.22 -20.86
N GLN A 36 -11.92 0.14 -19.67
CA GLN A 36 -12.26 -0.86 -18.65
C GLN A 36 -13.30 -0.36 -17.64
N HIS A 37 -13.37 0.96 -17.45
CA HIS A 37 -14.30 1.64 -16.55
C HIS A 37 -14.89 2.91 -17.20
N PRO A 38 -15.48 2.82 -18.41
CA PRO A 38 -15.83 3.99 -19.22
C PRO A 38 -16.82 4.95 -18.54
N VAL A 39 -17.79 4.42 -17.79
CA VAL A 39 -18.74 5.26 -17.03
C VAL A 39 -18.05 5.97 -15.87
N GLY A 40 -17.13 5.28 -15.19
CA GLY A 40 -16.30 5.90 -14.15
C GLY A 40 -15.34 6.96 -14.69
N PHE A 41 -14.88 6.78 -15.93
CA PHE A 41 -13.98 7.70 -16.61
C PHE A 41 -14.59 9.07 -16.87
N GLN A 42 -15.93 9.22 -16.82
CA GLN A 42 -16.57 10.53 -16.91
C GLN A 42 -16.02 11.52 -15.87
N TRP A 43 -15.72 11.05 -14.64
CA TRP A 43 -15.19 11.90 -13.58
C TRP A 43 -13.74 12.34 -13.83
N VAL A 44 -12.97 11.56 -14.61
CA VAL A 44 -11.64 11.98 -15.09
C VAL A 44 -11.79 13.10 -16.12
N VAL A 45 -12.80 13.01 -17.00
CA VAL A 45 -13.10 14.05 -18.00
C VAL A 45 -13.54 15.34 -17.31
N GLU A 46 -14.45 15.27 -16.34
CA GLU A 46 -14.91 16.43 -15.56
C GLU A 46 -13.76 17.11 -14.80
N ALA A 47 -12.89 16.32 -14.16
CA ALA A 47 -11.70 16.85 -13.51
C ALA A 47 -10.82 17.62 -14.51
N ARG A 48 -10.58 17.02 -15.68
CA ARG A 48 -9.75 17.60 -16.74
C ARG A 48 -10.33 18.91 -17.28
N GLU A 49 -11.64 18.96 -17.51
CA GLU A 49 -12.36 20.18 -17.92
C GLU A 49 -12.25 21.29 -16.86
N SER A 50 -12.10 20.91 -15.59
CA SER A 50 -11.88 21.81 -14.45
C SER A 50 -10.41 22.19 -14.22
N GLY A 51 -9.49 21.73 -15.08
CA GLY A 51 -8.07 22.09 -15.04
C GLY A 51 -7.13 21.01 -14.50
N CYS A 52 -7.66 19.86 -14.07
CA CYS A 52 -6.86 18.69 -13.66
C CYS A 52 -5.93 18.23 -14.79
N LYS A 53 -4.69 17.85 -14.45
CA LYS A 53 -3.78 17.20 -15.41
C LYS A 53 -3.93 15.69 -15.36
N VAL A 54 -4.24 15.09 -16.51
CA VAL A 54 -4.37 13.63 -16.64
C VAL A 54 -3.10 13.04 -17.23
N ILE A 55 -2.48 12.13 -16.48
CA ILE A 55 -1.23 11.45 -16.83
C ILE A 55 -1.54 9.96 -17.01
N HIS A 56 -1.20 9.41 -18.16
CA HIS A 56 -1.36 7.99 -18.45
C HIS A 56 0.00 7.32 -18.66
N VAL A 57 0.36 6.41 -17.76
CA VAL A 57 1.61 5.65 -17.81
C VAL A 57 1.27 4.21 -18.17
N ASP A 58 1.49 3.86 -19.44
CA ASP A 58 1.15 2.54 -19.99
C ASP A 58 2.10 2.20 -21.15
N PRO A 59 2.58 0.95 -21.27
CA PRO A 59 3.41 0.51 -22.40
C PRO A 59 2.79 0.76 -23.78
N ARG A 60 1.47 0.93 -23.85
CA ARG A 60 0.71 1.11 -25.09
C ARG A 60 0.04 2.47 -25.11
N PHE A 61 -0.12 3.00 -26.32
CA PHE A 61 -1.03 4.13 -26.55
C PHE A 61 -2.47 3.59 -26.66
N THR A 62 -3.31 3.88 -25.67
CA THR A 62 -4.69 3.36 -25.57
C THR A 62 -5.74 4.46 -25.76
N ARG A 63 -7.04 4.13 -25.64
CA ARG A 63 -8.09 5.17 -25.62
C ARG A 63 -7.96 6.10 -24.41
N THR A 64 -7.40 5.60 -23.30
CA THR A 64 -7.06 6.42 -22.13
C THR A 64 -5.94 7.41 -22.49
N SER A 65 -4.88 6.94 -23.18
CA SER A 65 -3.79 7.82 -23.66
C SER A 65 -4.30 8.92 -24.58
N ALA A 66 -5.24 8.62 -25.46
CA ALA A 66 -5.81 9.58 -26.40
C ALA A 66 -6.51 10.77 -25.73
N THR A 67 -6.93 10.60 -24.47
CA THR A 67 -7.60 11.63 -23.66
C THR A 67 -6.70 12.25 -22.59
N ALA A 68 -5.51 11.70 -22.35
CA ALA A 68 -4.57 12.19 -21.35
C ALA A 68 -3.78 13.41 -21.86
N ASP A 69 -3.36 14.28 -20.95
CA ASP A 69 -2.49 15.42 -21.28
C ASP A 69 -1.02 14.99 -21.40
N ILE A 70 -0.64 13.95 -20.67
CA ILE A 70 0.70 13.35 -20.71
C ILE A 70 0.54 11.83 -20.86
N TRP A 71 1.12 11.26 -21.90
CA TRP A 71 1.30 9.81 -22.01
C TRP A 71 2.79 9.46 -21.92
N VAL A 72 3.10 8.42 -21.15
CA VAL A 72 4.45 7.90 -20.97
C VAL A 72 4.49 6.40 -21.29
N PRO A 73 5.29 5.97 -22.28
CA PRO A 73 5.46 4.56 -22.62
C PRO A 73 6.41 3.87 -21.65
N LEU A 74 5.87 3.25 -20.61
CA LEU A 74 6.65 2.53 -19.60
C LEU A 74 6.79 1.03 -19.95
N ARG A 75 7.99 0.47 -19.85
CA ARG A 75 8.24 -0.99 -19.96
C ARG A 75 7.44 -1.75 -18.90
N ALA A 76 6.62 -2.71 -19.33
CA ALA A 76 5.81 -3.52 -18.40
C ALA A 76 6.67 -4.18 -17.31
N GLY A 77 6.23 -4.06 -16.06
CA GLY A 77 6.93 -4.63 -14.89
C GLY A 77 8.04 -3.74 -14.30
N SER A 78 8.32 -2.57 -14.90
CA SER A 78 9.28 -1.59 -14.37
C SER A 78 8.63 -0.52 -13.47
N ASP A 79 7.33 -0.64 -13.19
CA ASP A 79 6.51 0.31 -12.45
C ASP A 79 7.09 0.70 -11.08
N ILE A 80 7.69 -0.25 -10.36
CA ILE A 80 8.30 0.00 -9.05
C ILE A 80 9.47 0.99 -9.14
N ILE A 81 10.22 0.98 -10.25
CA ILE A 81 11.34 1.91 -10.47
C ILE A 81 10.80 3.31 -10.74
N PHE A 82 9.75 3.41 -11.55
CA PHE A 82 9.10 4.69 -11.86
C PHE A 82 8.48 5.33 -10.61
N LEU A 83 7.73 4.55 -9.82
CA LEU A 83 7.16 5.00 -8.54
C LEU A 83 8.25 5.34 -7.52
N GLY A 84 9.31 4.53 -7.44
CA GLY A 84 10.46 4.79 -6.57
C GLY A 84 11.18 6.08 -6.92
N ALA A 85 11.31 6.40 -8.21
CA ALA A 85 11.88 7.66 -8.66
C ALA A 85 10.98 8.86 -8.34
N LEU A 86 9.65 8.72 -8.39
CA LEU A 86 8.72 9.75 -7.92
C LEU A 86 8.88 10.00 -6.41
N ILE A 87 8.99 8.93 -5.61
CA ILE A 87 9.25 9.04 -4.16
C ILE A 87 10.57 9.78 -3.90
N ARG A 88 11.64 9.39 -4.59
CA ARG A 88 12.93 10.09 -4.52
C ARG A 88 12.78 11.55 -4.87
N TYR A 89 12.13 11.88 -5.99
CA TYR A 89 11.92 13.26 -6.43
C TYR A 89 11.22 14.09 -5.37
N VAL A 90 10.18 13.55 -4.73
CA VAL A 90 9.47 14.24 -3.64
C VAL A 90 10.40 14.54 -2.45
N ILE A 91 11.23 13.58 -2.05
CA ILE A 91 12.13 13.71 -0.90
C ILE A 91 13.30 14.65 -1.21
N GLU A 92 13.95 14.51 -2.36
CA GLU A 92 15.13 15.33 -2.74
C GLU A 92 14.78 16.80 -2.97
N ASN A 93 13.56 17.09 -3.41
CA ASN A 93 13.09 18.45 -3.68
C ASN A 93 12.26 19.04 -2.53
N ASP A 94 12.22 18.36 -1.36
CA ASP A 94 11.46 18.79 -0.18
C ASP A 94 9.99 19.12 -0.49
N ARG A 95 9.35 18.30 -1.32
CA ARG A 95 7.96 18.48 -1.80
C ARG A 95 6.94 17.65 -1.05
N TRP A 96 7.34 16.97 0.02
CA TRP A 96 6.45 16.19 0.87
C TRP A 96 5.68 17.12 1.82
N PHE A 97 4.48 16.71 2.23
CA PHE A 97 3.65 17.46 3.16
C PHE A 97 4.12 17.19 4.59
N HIS A 98 4.99 18.06 5.10
CA HIS A 98 5.67 17.91 6.40
C HIS A 98 4.75 17.53 7.55
N ASP A 99 3.74 18.36 7.84
CA ASP A 99 2.82 18.10 8.96
C ASP A 99 2.04 16.80 8.78
N TYR A 100 1.60 16.50 7.55
CA TYR A 100 0.88 15.26 7.27
C TYR A 100 1.79 14.04 7.54
N VAL A 101 3.02 14.07 7.01
CA VAL A 101 3.98 12.97 7.15
C VAL A 101 4.35 12.75 8.61
N LEU A 102 4.63 13.82 9.36
CA LEU A 102 5.02 13.73 10.76
C LEU A 102 3.90 13.12 11.63
N HIS A 103 2.66 13.57 11.45
CA HIS A 103 1.57 13.24 12.37
C HIS A 103 0.70 12.05 11.94
N TYR A 104 0.61 11.75 10.64
CA TYR A 104 -0.32 10.74 10.11
C TYR A 104 0.37 9.54 9.47
N THR A 105 1.70 9.44 9.62
CA THR A 105 2.48 8.29 9.19
C THR A 105 3.37 7.80 10.33
N ASN A 106 4.10 6.71 10.10
CA ASN A 106 5.09 6.19 11.03
C ASN A 106 6.49 6.80 10.82
N ALA A 107 6.61 7.93 10.10
CA ALA A 107 7.88 8.55 9.69
C ALA A 107 8.86 8.77 10.84
N SER A 108 8.38 9.19 12.01
CA SER A 108 9.19 9.48 13.19
C SER A 108 9.57 8.23 13.99
N THR A 109 8.90 7.10 13.79
CA THR A 109 9.13 5.88 14.58
C THR A 109 10.51 5.29 14.29
N ILE A 110 11.23 4.89 15.34
CA ILE A 110 12.61 4.38 15.23
C ILE A 110 12.60 2.87 15.01
N LEU A 111 13.32 2.40 13.98
CA LEU A 111 13.55 0.98 13.72
C LEU A 111 14.57 0.39 14.69
N ARG A 112 14.46 -0.92 14.94
CA ARG A 112 15.46 -1.69 15.69
C ARG A 112 16.85 -1.63 15.05
N GLU A 113 17.85 -1.95 15.86
CA GLU A 113 19.26 -1.87 15.48
C GLU A 113 19.68 -2.98 14.52
N ASP A 114 19.00 -4.12 14.58
CA ASP A 114 19.27 -5.32 13.78
C ASP A 114 18.53 -5.33 12.42
N TYR A 115 17.76 -4.28 12.11
CA TYR A 115 17.22 -4.07 10.76
C TYR A 115 18.35 -3.67 9.81
N VAL A 116 18.51 -4.45 8.74
CA VAL A 116 19.38 -4.14 7.59
C VAL A 116 18.51 -3.99 6.35
N ASP A 117 18.69 -2.87 5.65
CA ASP A 117 17.99 -2.57 4.41
C ASP A 117 18.61 -3.32 3.22
N ALA A 118 17.82 -3.56 2.18
CA ALA A 118 18.31 -4.16 0.95
C ALA A 118 19.44 -3.37 0.29
N GLU A 119 19.51 -2.05 0.48
CA GLU A 119 20.60 -1.22 -0.03
C GLU A 119 21.93 -1.45 0.69
N ASP A 120 21.88 -1.92 1.94
CA ASP A 120 23.06 -2.15 2.76
C ASP A 120 23.57 -3.61 2.64
N ASP A 121 22.78 -4.51 2.05
CA ASP A 121 23.08 -5.95 1.93
C ASP A 121 22.75 -6.54 0.53
N GLY A 122 23.35 -5.94 -0.51
CA GLY A 122 23.40 -6.56 -1.84
C GLY A 122 22.05 -6.81 -2.52
N GLY A 123 20.99 -6.12 -2.10
CA GLY A 123 19.62 -6.28 -2.61
C GLY A 123 18.72 -7.19 -1.78
N LEU A 124 19.18 -7.66 -0.61
CA LEU A 124 18.40 -8.49 0.31
C LEU A 124 18.22 -7.77 1.65
N PHE A 125 17.01 -7.78 2.22
CA PHE A 125 16.81 -7.29 3.58
C PHE A 125 17.40 -8.26 4.62
N SER A 126 17.64 -7.77 5.84
CA SER A 126 17.92 -8.65 7.00
C SER A 126 16.86 -9.76 7.14
N GLY A 127 17.32 -10.98 7.48
CA GLY A 127 16.46 -12.14 7.70
C GLY A 127 16.25 -13.03 6.47
N TRP A 128 17.00 -12.86 5.38
CA TRP A 128 16.91 -13.76 4.22
C TRP A 128 17.43 -15.17 4.54
N ASN A 129 16.64 -16.19 4.23
CA ASN A 129 17.02 -17.59 4.28
C ASN A 129 17.14 -18.15 2.86
N GLU A 130 18.37 -18.39 2.40
CA GLU A 130 18.68 -18.84 1.04
C GLU A 130 18.08 -20.22 0.72
N GLU A 131 18.09 -21.15 1.68
CA GLU A 131 17.59 -22.51 1.47
C GLU A 131 16.06 -22.52 1.30
N LYS A 132 15.35 -21.77 2.16
CA LYS A 132 13.88 -21.67 2.13
C LYS A 132 13.38 -20.67 1.08
N LYS A 133 14.26 -19.79 0.58
CA LYS A 133 13.92 -18.63 -0.25
C LYS A 133 12.83 -17.75 0.37
N GLN A 134 12.96 -17.50 1.66
CA GLN A 134 11.99 -16.77 2.47
C GLN A 134 12.69 -15.81 3.43
N TYR A 135 12.00 -14.73 3.78
CA TYR A 135 12.43 -13.85 4.85
C TYR A 135 11.86 -14.31 6.18
N GLU A 136 12.68 -14.20 7.22
CA GLU A 136 12.29 -14.24 8.63
C GLU A 136 12.38 -12.80 9.17
N PRO A 137 11.31 -11.99 9.07
CA PRO A 137 11.38 -10.54 9.28
C PRO A 137 11.35 -10.15 10.76
N VAL A 138 12.10 -10.88 11.61
CA VAL A 138 12.23 -10.65 13.05
C VAL A 138 12.83 -9.28 13.36
N SER A 139 13.74 -8.81 12.51
CA SER A 139 14.37 -7.49 12.64
C SER A 139 13.50 -6.35 12.11
N TRP A 140 12.41 -6.63 11.37
CA TRP A 140 11.57 -5.61 10.71
C TRP A 140 10.53 -5.03 11.69
N LEU A 141 11.03 -4.50 12.79
CA LEU A 141 10.27 -4.06 13.95
C LEU A 141 10.75 -2.69 14.43
N TYR A 142 9.88 -2.00 15.17
CA TYR A 142 10.26 -0.76 15.85
C TYR A 142 11.09 -1.04 17.10
N LYS A 143 11.96 -0.11 17.45
CA LYS A 143 12.77 -0.17 18.67
C LYS A 143 11.85 -0.25 19.89
N GLY A 144 12.11 -1.23 20.75
CA GLY A 144 11.27 -1.53 21.92
C GLY A 144 10.06 -2.44 21.62
N SER A 145 9.85 -2.86 20.37
CA SER A 145 8.83 -3.86 20.07
C SER A 145 9.17 -5.18 20.75
N PRO A 146 8.20 -5.84 21.42
CA PRO A 146 8.44 -7.15 21.99
C PRO A 146 8.81 -8.13 20.88
N VAL A 147 9.89 -8.88 21.08
CA VAL A 147 10.16 -10.05 20.25
C VAL A 147 9.16 -11.10 20.68
N LYS A 148 8.32 -11.60 19.76
CA LYS A 148 7.42 -12.70 20.10
C LYS A 148 8.28 -13.90 20.54
N GLU A 149 8.21 -14.26 21.82
CA GLU A 149 8.88 -15.46 22.39
C GLU A 149 8.27 -16.79 21.90
N SER A 150 7.18 -16.74 21.13
CA SER A 150 6.56 -17.92 20.55
C SER A 150 7.41 -18.52 19.43
N ASN A 151 7.27 -19.83 19.20
CA ASN A 151 7.68 -20.56 17.97
C ASN A 151 7.00 -20.03 16.67
N TYR A 152 6.55 -18.78 16.68
CA TYR A 152 5.97 -18.05 15.57
C TYR A 152 7.11 -17.63 14.65
N HIS A 153 7.20 -18.26 13.49
CA HIS A 153 8.03 -17.77 12.41
C HIS A 153 7.25 -16.65 11.71
N PRO A 154 7.70 -15.39 11.79
CA PRO A 154 7.08 -14.35 10.98
C PRO A 154 7.27 -14.69 9.49
N GLY A 155 6.21 -14.54 8.69
CA GLY A 155 6.19 -14.91 7.26
C GLY A 155 4.97 -15.75 6.86
N HIS A 156 4.76 -15.90 5.55
CA HIS A 156 3.63 -16.64 4.98
C HIS A 156 3.65 -18.11 5.42
N HIS A 157 2.68 -18.52 6.25
CA HIS A 157 2.44 -19.94 6.45
C HIS A 157 1.78 -20.52 5.17
N PRO A 158 2.35 -21.57 4.54
CA PRO A 158 1.88 -22.09 3.25
C PRO A 158 0.39 -22.48 3.23
N ALA A 159 -0.16 -22.88 4.38
CA ALA A 159 -1.52 -23.35 4.53
C ALA A 159 -2.56 -22.26 4.87
N GLY A 160 -2.13 -21.05 5.28
CA GLY A 160 -3.01 -20.08 5.97
C GLY A 160 -3.58 -18.95 5.10
N GLY A 161 -2.99 -18.69 3.93
CA GLY A 161 -3.34 -17.55 3.07
C GLY A 161 -3.15 -16.16 3.70
N GLY A 162 -3.16 -15.13 2.85
CA GLY A 162 -2.32 -13.93 2.99
C GLY A 162 -3.05 -12.60 2.87
N HIS A 163 -4.14 -12.41 3.63
CA HIS A 163 -4.84 -11.13 3.68
C HIS A 163 -4.67 -10.33 4.98
N ALA A 164 -4.22 -10.96 6.08
CA ALA A 164 -4.06 -10.28 7.37
C ALA A 164 -2.88 -10.75 8.25
N LYS A 165 -2.11 -11.77 7.85
CA LYS A 165 -1.27 -12.52 8.80
C LYS A 165 0.22 -12.16 8.85
N ASP A 166 0.72 -11.28 7.98
CA ASP A 166 2.16 -10.98 7.91
C ASP A 166 2.46 -9.54 8.31
N ARG A 167 2.39 -9.29 9.61
CA ARG A 167 3.02 -8.12 10.20
C ARG A 167 4.22 -8.66 10.96
N GLY A 168 5.44 -8.26 10.60
CA GLY A 168 6.67 -8.63 11.33
C GLY A 168 6.63 -8.30 12.83
N GLY A 169 5.63 -7.51 13.26
CA GLY A 169 5.14 -7.32 14.62
C GLY A 169 3.63 -7.11 14.65
N GLU A 170 3.03 -6.88 15.82
CA GLU A 170 1.59 -6.57 15.89
C GLU A 170 1.30 -5.19 15.27
N ALA A 171 0.08 -4.96 14.78
CA ALA A 171 -0.35 -3.57 14.56
C ALA A 171 -0.56 -2.95 15.93
N GLY A 172 0.53 -2.44 16.49
CA GLY A 172 0.54 -1.63 17.68
C GLY A 172 0.30 -0.17 17.31
N GLU A 173 -0.13 0.60 18.30
CA GLU A 173 -0.17 2.05 18.18
C GLU A 173 1.26 2.57 18.11
N THR A 174 1.66 3.22 17.01
CA THR A 174 3.05 3.64 16.80
C THR A 174 3.58 4.58 17.89
N HIS A 175 2.69 5.29 18.58
CA HIS A 175 3.03 6.19 19.69
C HIS A 175 3.58 5.47 20.93
N VAL A 176 3.43 4.15 21.04
CA VAL A 176 4.02 3.38 22.16
C VAL A 176 5.50 3.08 21.94
N TYR A 177 6.01 3.28 20.72
CA TYR A 177 7.41 3.05 20.37
C TYR A 177 8.20 4.37 20.37
N GLU A 178 9.53 4.23 20.46
CA GLU A 178 10.42 5.39 20.43
C GLU A 178 10.30 6.12 19.09
N THR A 179 10.19 7.45 19.16
CA THR A 179 10.03 8.34 18.01
C THR A 179 11.03 9.47 18.06
N ASP A 180 11.35 10.03 16.89
CA ASP A 180 12.07 11.28 16.73
C ASP A 180 11.29 12.21 15.80
N GLU A 181 10.60 13.20 16.38
CA GLU A 181 9.79 14.17 15.65
C GLU A 181 10.63 15.13 14.80
N SER A 182 11.93 15.26 15.06
CA SER A 182 12.83 16.05 14.19
C SER A 182 13.15 15.35 12.86
N LEU A 183 12.80 14.06 12.76
CA LEU A 183 13.10 13.17 11.63
C LEU A 183 14.60 13.12 11.28
N GLN A 184 15.50 13.38 12.23
CA GLN A 184 16.96 13.37 12.01
C GLN A 184 17.62 12.08 12.46
N HIS A 185 16.97 11.32 13.34
CA HIS A 185 17.50 10.06 13.84
C HIS A 185 17.76 9.11 12.67
N PRO A 186 18.97 8.56 12.51
CA PRO A 186 19.35 7.82 11.30
C PRO A 186 18.48 6.57 11.06
N ARG A 187 17.86 6.02 12.12
CA ARG A 187 16.94 4.88 12.03
C ARG A 187 15.45 5.24 12.16
N CYS A 188 15.06 6.52 12.16
CA CYS A 188 13.62 6.79 11.99
C CYS A 188 13.20 6.33 10.59
N VAL A 189 11.94 5.90 10.45
CA VAL A 189 11.42 5.37 9.19
C VAL A 189 11.67 6.32 8.02
N PHE A 190 11.54 7.63 8.24
CA PHE A 190 11.79 8.63 7.19
C PHE A 190 13.23 8.60 6.66
N GLN A 191 14.23 8.55 7.53
CA GLN A 191 15.64 8.51 7.11
C GLN A 191 16.00 7.19 6.42
N VAL A 192 15.43 6.08 6.88
CA VAL A 192 15.60 4.76 6.23
C VAL A 192 14.95 4.77 4.84
N LEU A 193 13.72 5.28 4.73
CA LEU A 193 13.00 5.45 3.47
C LEU A 193 13.79 6.31 2.48
N LYS A 194 14.32 7.44 2.94
CA LYS A 194 15.16 8.34 2.13
C LYS A 194 16.38 7.63 1.56
N ARG A 195 17.08 6.82 2.37
CA ARG A 195 18.22 6.03 1.90
C ARG A 195 17.79 4.95 0.91
N HIS A 196 16.75 4.18 1.22
CA HIS A 196 16.23 3.13 0.36
C HIS A 196 15.88 3.62 -1.05
N PHE A 197 15.21 4.77 -1.14
CA PHE A 197 14.80 5.34 -2.43
C PHE A 197 15.88 6.17 -3.15
N ALA A 198 17.06 6.36 -2.54
CA ALA A 198 18.13 7.17 -3.13
C ALA A 198 18.76 6.57 -4.40
N ARG A 199 18.53 5.30 -4.72
CA ARG A 199 19.03 4.66 -5.96
C ARG A 199 18.18 4.94 -7.20
N TYR A 200 16.93 5.34 -7.04
CA TYR A 200 15.96 5.44 -8.14
C TYR A 200 16.09 6.76 -8.90
N THR A 201 17.22 6.95 -9.58
CA THR A 201 17.51 8.18 -10.35
C THR A 201 16.65 8.27 -11.63
N PRO A 202 16.48 9.48 -12.21
CA PRO A 202 15.98 9.62 -13.57
C PRO A 202 16.77 8.81 -14.62
N GLU A 203 18.09 8.65 -14.44
CA GLU A 203 18.93 7.77 -15.26
C GLU A 203 18.48 6.30 -15.19
N MET A 204 18.16 5.81 -13.98
CA MET A 204 17.64 4.45 -13.80
C MET A 204 16.27 4.31 -14.45
N VAL A 205 15.42 5.34 -14.38
CA VAL A 205 14.13 5.36 -15.08
C VAL A 205 14.33 5.27 -16.60
N GLU A 206 15.26 6.02 -17.16
CA GLU A 206 15.55 5.95 -18.60
C GLU A 206 16.07 4.58 -19.02
N GLN A 207 17.05 4.06 -18.29
CA GLN A 207 17.67 2.76 -18.61
C GLN A 207 16.72 1.57 -18.41
N GLN A 208 15.90 1.60 -17.35
CA GLN A 208 15.09 0.45 -16.94
C GLN A 208 13.62 0.60 -17.29
N CYS A 209 13.06 1.79 -17.39
CA CYS A 209 11.65 1.96 -17.77
C CYS A 209 11.48 2.24 -19.26
N GLY A 210 12.56 2.64 -19.96
CA GLY A 210 12.48 3.12 -21.33
C GLY A 210 11.82 4.51 -21.45
N VAL A 211 11.73 5.23 -20.34
CA VAL A 211 11.12 6.56 -20.26
C VAL A 211 12.22 7.60 -20.17
N SER A 212 12.32 8.49 -21.17
CA SER A 212 13.32 9.56 -21.16
C SER A 212 13.26 10.37 -19.86
N LYS A 213 14.41 10.85 -19.39
CA LYS A 213 14.48 11.68 -18.17
C LYS A 213 13.54 12.88 -18.22
N GLU A 214 13.45 13.54 -19.37
CA GLU A 214 12.58 14.70 -19.58
C GLU A 214 11.10 14.33 -19.36
N ALA A 215 10.62 13.24 -19.99
CA ALA A 215 9.25 12.78 -19.79
C ALA A 215 8.96 12.39 -18.34
N PHE A 216 9.91 11.75 -17.65
CA PHE A 216 9.79 11.43 -16.23
C PHE A 216 9.68 12.71 -15.37
N LEU A 217 10.60 13.67 -15.56
CA LEU A 217 10.60 14.92 -14.81
C LEU A 217 9.32 15.73 -15.03
N LYS A 218 8.79 15.74 -16.27
CA LYS A 218 7.51 16.35 -16.57
C LYS A 218 6.36 15.72 -15.79
N VAL A 219 6.33 14.39 -15.67
CA VAL A 219 5.34 13.68 -14.82
C VAL A 219 5.53 14.06 -13.35
N ALA A 220 6.78 14.01 -12.87
CA ALA A 220 7.11 14.31 -11.48
C ALA A 220 6.67 15.72 -11.09
N GLU A 221 7.06 16.74 -11.88
CA GLU A 221 6.68 18.14 -11.67
C GLU A 221 5.16 18.32 -11.70
N THR A 222 4.48 17.69 -12.67
CA THR A 222 3.02 17.82 -12.83
C THR A 222 2.27 17.23 -11.64
N PHE A 223 2.57 15.99 -11.27
CA PHE A 223 1.82 15.28 -10.23
C PHE A 223 2.17 15.79 -8.82
N VAL A 224 3.45 16.01 -8.55
CA VAL A 224 3.92 16.51 -7.25
C VAL A 224 3.50 17.96 -7.04
N GLY A 225 3.52 18.81 -8.07
CA GLY A 225 3.02 20.19 -8.01
C GLY A 225 1.50 20.33 -7.88
N ALA A 226 0.78 19.22 -8.09
CA ALA A 226 -0.66 19.09 -7.91
C ALA A 226 -1.02 18.38 -6.58
N SER A 227 -0.12 18.40 -5.60
CA SER A 227 -0.34 17.84 -4.27
C SER A 227 0.17 18.80 -3.18
N GLY A 228 -0.22 18.56 -1.93
CA GLY A 228 0.13 19.38 -0.77
C GLY A 228 -1.10 19.86 0.02
N PRO A 229 -0.97 20.86 0.91
CA PRO A 229 -2.08 21.29 1.78
C PRO A 229 -3.35 21.73 1.05
N GLU A 230 -3.20 22.36 -0.12
CA GLU A 230 -4.30 22.95 -0.89
C GLU A 230 -4.72 22.14 -2.11
N LYS A 231 -3.96 21.09 -2.45
CA LYS A 231 -4.16 20.30 -3.67
C LYS A 231 -4.10 18.82 -3.40
N THR A 232 -4.73 18.03 -4.27
CA THR A 232 -4.67 16.58 -4.18
C THR A 232 -4.47 15.92 -5.54
N GLY A 233 -3.58 14.93 -5.54
CA GLY A 233 -3.41 14.02 -6.67
C GLY A 233 -4.06 12.67 -6.40
N CYS A 234 -4.66 12.06 -7.41
CA CYS A 234 -5.18 10.69 -7.34
C CYS A 234 -4.34 9.72 -8.20
N ILE A 235 -4.19 8.48 -7.72
CA ILE A 235 -3.63 7.38 -8.51
C ILE A 235 -4.73 6.35 -8.77
N CYS A 236 -4.98 6.07 -10.06
CA CYS A 236 -5.91 5.05 -10.53
C CYS A 236 -5.12 3.86 -11.09
N TYR A 237 -5.39 2.65 -10.59
CA TYR A 237 -4.76 1.43 -11.10
C TYR A 237 -5.75 0.27 -11.12
N ALA A 238 -5.44 -0.76 -11.90
CA ALA A 238 -6.20 -2.01 -11.99
C ALA A 238 -5.22 -3.18 -12.16
N VAL A 239 -5.51 -4.11 -13.08
CA VAL A 239 -4.77 -5.37 -13.22
C VAL A 239 -3.29 -5.20 -13.57
N GLY A 240 -2.92 -4.10 -14.24
CA GLY A 240 -1.57 -3.85 -14.73
C GLY A 240 -0.50 -3.73 -13.65
N TRP A 241 -0.89 -3.51 -12.38
CA TRP A 241 0.02 -3.63 -11.24
C TRP A 241 -0.10 -4.95 -10.50
N THR A 242 -1.29 -5.55 -10.50
CA THR A 242 -1.60 -6.65 -9.58
C THR A 242 -1.07 -8.01 -10.03
N GLN A 243 -0.83 -8.20 -11.33
CA GLN A 243 -0.48 -9.51 -11.91
C GLN A 243 1.04 -9.65 -12.13
N HIS A 244 1.81 -9.22 -11.14
CA HIS A 244 3.26 -9.36 -11.06
C HIS A 244 3.65 -10.00 -9.74
N SER A 245 4.77 -10.73 -9.70
CA SER A 245 5.34 -11.24 -8.44
C SER A 245 5.62 -10.12 -7.42
N THR A 246 5.87 -8.91 -7.90
CA THR A 246 6.12 -7.70 -7.10
C THR A 246 4.92 -6.74 -7.06
N GLY A 247 3.72 -7.17 -7.49
CA GLY A 247 2.56 -6.28 -7.61
C GLY A 247 2.13 -5.64 -6.29
N VAL A 248 2.24 -6.38 -5.17
CA VAL A 248 2.04 -5.83 -3.82
C VAL A 248 2.99 -4.67 -3.55
N GLN A 249 4.26 -4.79 -3.95
CA GLN A 249 5.28 -3.78 -3.73
C GLN A 249 5.07 -2.54 -4.60
N MET A 250 4.59 -2.70 -5.85
CA MET A 250 4.20 -1.56 -6.69
C MET A 250 3.11 -0.72 -6.01
N ILE A 251 2.08 -1.38 -5.48
CA ILE A 251 0.98 -0.71 -4.78
C ILE A 251 1.45 -0.07 -3.47
N ARG A 252 2.39 -0.72 -2.76
CA ARG A 252 3.04 -0.15 -1.57
C ARG A 252 3.81 1.13 -1.92
N SER A 253 4.57 1.15 -3.00
CA SER A 253 5.27 2.35 -3.48
C SER A 253 4.29 3.48 -3.82
N ALA A 254 3.19 3.18 -4.51
CA ALA A 254 2.15 4.18 -4.78
C ALA A 254 1.53 4.73 -3.49
N ALA A 255 1.30 3.88 -2.48
CA ALA A 255 0.80 4.30 -1.18
C ALA A 255 1.82 5.17 -0.43
N ILE A 256 3.11 4.82 -0.44
CA ILE A 256 4.18 5.65 0.15
C ILE A 256 4.19 7.04 -0.51
N LEU A 257 4.13 7.09 -1.85
CA LEU A 257 4.06 8.36 -2.59
C LEU A 257 2.86 9.21 -2.14
N GLN A 258 1.66 8.62 -2.08
CA GLN A 258 0.45 9.34 -1.67
C GLN A 258 0.47 9.77 -0.19
N LEU A 259 1.14 9.02 0.69
CA LEU A 259 1.35 9.42 2.09
C LEU A 259 2.33 10.59 2.20
N LEU A 260 3.45 10.56 1.45
CA LEU A 260 4.40 11.67 1.41
C LEU A 260 3.76 12.96 0.89
N LEU A 261 2.86 12.84 -0.08
CA LEU A 261 2.14 13.97 -0.67
C LEU A 261 0.92 14.42 0.16
N GLY A 262 0.54 13.67 1.21
CA GLY A 262 -0.62 13.96 2.05
C GLY A 262 -1.96 13.87 1.30
N ASN A 263 -2.08 12.93 0.35
CA ASN A 263 -3.25 12.80 -0.52
C ASN A 263 -4.31 11.84 0.01
N PHE A 264 -4.05 11.04 1.04
CA PHE A 264 -5.06 10.13 1.61
C PHE A 264 -6.07 10.87 2.49
N GLY A 265 -7.33 10.40 2.48
CA GLY A 265 -8.41 10.93 3.32
C GLY A 265 -8.99 12.27 2.87
N ARG A 266 -8.62 12.77 1.69
CA ARG A 266 -9.03 14.07 1.14
C ARG A 266 -9.77 13.88 -0.20
N PRO A 267 -10.77 14.73 -0.54
CA PRO A 267 -11.38 14.76 -1.87
C PRO A 267 -10.31 14.92 -2.95
N GLY A 268 -10.53 14.39 -4.15
CA GLY A 268 -9.56 14.45 -5.26
C GLY A 268 -8.32 13.57 -5.09
N GLY A 269 -8.09 12.99 -3.90
CA GLY A 269 -6.86 12.29 -3.55
C GLY A 269 -6.94 10.76 -3.53
N GLY A 270 -6.03 10.17 -2.76
CA GLY A 270 -6.01 8.75 -2.44
C GLY A 270 -5.59 7.84 -3.59
N ILE A 271 -5.95 6.56 -3.47
CA ILE A 271 -5.69 5.55 -4.48
C ILE A 271 -7.01 4.87 -4.84
N LEU A 272 -7.41 5.05 -6.10
CA LEU A 272 -8.55 4.39 -6.69
C LEU A 272 -8.11 3.07 -7.33
N ALA A 273 -8.10 2.02 -6.51
CA ALA A 273 -7.95 0.64 -7.00
C ALA A 273 -9.23 0.23 -7.75
N LEU A 274 -9.21 0.27 -9.07
CA LEU A 274 -10.39 -0.01 -9.90
C LEU A 274 -10.69 -1.51 -9.92
N ARG A 275 -11.93 -1.88 -9.56
CA ARG A 275 -12.37 -3.28 -9.47
C ARG A 275 -12.84 -3.80 -10.81
N GLY A 276 -12.64 -5.09 -11.06
CA GLY A 276 -13.05 -5.76 -12.30
C GLY A 276 -14.56 -6.07 -12.33
N HIS A 277 -14.95 -7.28 -11.92
CA HIS A 277 -16.36 -7.67 -11.91
C HIS A 277 -17.22 -6.76 -11.02
N ALA A 278 -18.48 -6.57 -11.43
CA ALA A 278 -19.44 -5.67 -10.76
C ALA A 278 -19.55 -5.89 -9.25
N SER A 279 -19.42 -7.13 -8.78
CA SER A 279 -19.52 -7.51 -7.38
C SER A 279 -18.24 -8.10 -6.80
N ILE A 280 -17.07 -7.93 -7.44
CA ILE A 280 -15.82 -8.53 -6.92
C ILE A 280 -15.45 -8.00 -5.53
N GLN A 281 -15.82 -6.76 -5.23
CA GLN A 281 -15.68 -6.19 -3.89
C GLN A 281 -16.56 -6.95 -2.90
N GLY A 282 -17.85 -7.12 -3.22
CA GLY A 282 -18.79 -7.89 -2.40
C GLY A 282 -18.42 -9.35 -2.23
N SER A 283 -17.88 -10.00 -3.26
CA SER A 283 -17.37 -11.39 -3.17
C SER A 283 -16.00 -11.50 -2.50
N THR A 284 -15.36 -10.37 -2.16
CA THR A 284 -14.20 -10.34 -1.25
C THR A 284 -14.67 -10.06 0.18
N ASP A 285 -15.67 -9.19 0.34
CA ASP A 285 -16.27 -8.84 1.64
C ASP A 285 -17.03 -10.04 2.24
N ILE A 286 -17.73 -10.80 1.40
CA ILE A 286 -18.33 -12.10 1.69
C ILE A 286 -17.60 -13.11 0.80
N PRO A 287 -16.49 -13.67 1.30
CA PRO A 287 -15.48 -14.28 0.45
C PRO A 287 -15.91 -15.61 -0.15
N THR A 288 -15.55 -15.79 -1.41
CA THR A 288 -15.31 -17.12 -2.01
C THR A 288 -13.82 -17.46 -2.03
N LEU A 289 -13.01 -16.73 -1.24
CA LEU A 289 -11.58 -16.95 -1.04
C LEU A 289 -11.35 -17.97 0.07
N TYR A 290 -10.28 -18.75 -0.03
CA TYR A 290 -10.05 -19.89 0.87
C TYR A 290 -9.54 -19.50 2.25
N ASP A 291 -8.97 -18.29 2.39
CA ASP A 291 -8.17 -17.87 3.54
C ASP A 291 -8.85 -16.84 4.46
N ILE A 292 -10.01 -16.33 4.05
CA ILE A 292 -10.77 -15.34 4.80
C ILE A 292 -12.25 -15.73 4.90
N MET A 293 -12.88 -15.26 5.97
CA MET A 293 -14.31 -15.31 6.25
C MET A 293 -14.95 -13.93 6.03
N PRO A 294 -16.31 -13.84 6.03
CA PRO A 294 -17.01 -12.56 5.88
C PRO A 294 -16.47 -11.48 6.80
N GLY A 295 -16.31 -10.27 6.27
CA GLY A 295 -15.74 -9.13 7.01
C GLY A 295 -14.22 -9.18 7.15
N TYR A 296 -13.51 -9.86 6.24
CA TYR A 296 -12.04 -10.00 6.23
C TYR A 296 -11.46 -10.73 7.44
N MET A 297 -12.29 -11.44 8.20
CA MET A 297 -11.82 -12.22 9.34
C MET A 297 -10.96 -13.40 8.85
N PRO A 298 -9.86 -13.75 9.52
CA PRO A 298 -9.06 -14.90 9.12
C PRO A 298 -9.89 -16.19 9.19
N MET A 299 -9.76 -17.04 8.18
CA MET A 299 -10.31 -18.39 8.24
C MET A 299 -9.54 -19.19 9.31
N PRO A 300 -10.24 -19.86 10.24
CA PRO A 300 -9.60 -20.80 11.16
C PRO A 300 -8.96 -21.95 10.37
N PHE A 301 -7.70 -22.25 10.67
CA PHE A 301 -7.01 -23.46 10.22
C PHE A 301 -6.31 -24.12 11.40
N PHE A 302 -5.64 -25.25 11.19
CA PHE A 302 -4.85 -25.89 12.25
C PHE A 302 -3.65 -24.99 12.61
N GLU A 303 -3.83 -24.17 13.63
CA GLU A 303 -2.84 -23.27 14.22
C GLU A 303 -2.39 -23.86 15.57
N ASP A 304 -1.14 -24.34 15.64
CA ASP A 304 -0.59 -25.04 16.83
C ASP A 304 -0.67 -24.21 18.12
N ASP A 305 -0.67 -22.88 17.99
CA ASP A 305 -0.73 -21.88 19.06
C ASP A 305 -2.14 -21.29 19.27
N ALA A 306 -3.16 -21.75 18.52
CA ALA A 306 -4.54 -21.26 18.61
C ALA A 306 -5.58 -22.37 18.34
N ILE A 307 -5.61 -23.37 19.22
CA ILE A 307 -6.49 -24.55 19.10
C ILE A 307 -7.86 -24.37 19.77
N THR A 308 -8.03 -23.36 20.63
CA THR A 308 -9.33 -23.00 21.24
C THR A 308 -9.88 -21.69 20.67
N LEU A 309 -11.20 -21.49 20.78
CA LEU A 309 -11.83 -20.23 20.37
C LEU A 309 -11.22 -19.01 21.10
N GLU A 310 -10.96 -19.13 22.40
CA GLU A 310 -10.34 -18.06 23.19
C GLU A 310 -8.94 -17.72 22.68
N GLN A 311 -8.11 -18.74 22.41
CA GLN A 311 -6.77 -18.54 21.86
C GLN A 311 -6.82 -17.91 20.47
N PHE A 312 -7.74 -18.37 19.62
CA PHE A 312 -7.94 -17.83 18.28
C PHE A 312 -8.36 -16.35 18.31
N ILE A 313 -9.35 -15.99 19.15
CA ILE A 313 -9.76 -14.59 19.32
C ILE A 313 -8.58 -13.77 19.84
N LYS A 314 -7.88 -14.23 20.88
CA LYS A 314 -6.73 -13.50 21.45
C LYS A 314 -5.62 -13.26 20.41
N LYS A 315 -5.33 -14.25 19.57
CA LYS A 315 -4.28 -14.18 18.55
C LYS A 315 -4.59 -13.20 17.42
N HIS A 316 -5.85 -13.10 17.01
CA HIS A 316 -6.26 -12.30 15.85
C HIS A 316 -6.85 -10.92 16.24
N SER A 317 -7.07 -10.66 17.53
CA SER A 317 -7.35 -9.32 18.05
C SER A 317 -6.10 -8.42 18.03
N THR A 318 -6.31 -7.12 17.84
CA THR A 318 -5.26 -6.09 18.05
C THR A 318 -5.51 -5.32 19.34
N SER A 319 -4.50 -4.59 19.84
CA SER A 319 -4.65 -3.75 21.03
C SER A 319 -5.51 -2.50 20.78
N ALA A 320 -5.58 -2.04 19.53
CA ALA A 320 -6.29 -0.82 19.15
C ALA A 320 -6.95 -0.93 17.76
N GLY A 321 -7.79 0.06 17.44
CA GLY A 321 -8.52 0.15 16.18
C GLY A 321 -9.67 -0.85 16.08
N LEU A 322 -10.28 -0.96 14.90
CA LEU A 322 -11.48 -1.80 14.71
C LEU A 322 -11.23 -3.28 15.03
N TRP A 323 -10.00 -3.76 14.82
CA TRP A 323 -9.63 -5.15 15.07
C TRP A 323 -9.46 -5.51 16.56
N SER A 324 -9.55 -4.54 17.50
CA SER A 324 -9.68 -4.87 18.94
C SER A 324 -11.01 -5.56 19.26
N GLU A 325 -12.03 -5.31 18.43
CA GLU A 325 -13.36 -5.91 18.53
C GLU A 325 -13.51 -7.23 17.77
N PHE A 326 -12.39 -7.86 17.38
CA PHE A 326 -12.40 -9.09 16.58
C PHE A 326 -13.31 -10.18 17.17
N GLY A 327 -13.24 -10.41 18.48
CA GLY A 327 -14.08 -11.39 19.17
C GLY A 327 -15.58 -11.12 18.99
N SER A 328 -15.99 -9.86 19.05
CA SER A 328 -17.39 -9.43 18.85
C SER A 328 -17.87 -9.77 17.43
N PHE A 329 -17.05 -9.51 16.41
CA PHE A 329 -17.38 -9.83 15.01
C PHE A 329 -17.44 -11.34 14.76
N PHE A 330 -16.45 -12.07 15.28
CA PHE A 330 -16.34 -13.50 15.07
C PHE A 330 -17.50 -14.27 15.71
N ILE A 331 -17.82 -13.95 16.97
CA ILE A 331 -18.95 -14.56 17.68
C ILE A 331 -20.28 -14.23 16.99
N SER A 332 -20.45 -12.99 16.52
CA SER A 332 -21.65 -12.58 15.77
C SER A 332 -21.81 -13.37 14.48
N LEU A 333 -20.72 -13.64 13.75
CA LEU A 333 -20.75 -14.47 12.55
C LEU A 333 -21.13 -15.92 12.87
N LEU A 334 -20.53 -16.52 13.90
CA LEU A 334 -20.89 -17.88 14.33
C LEU A 334 -22.37 -17.97 14.72
N LYS A 335 -22.89 -16.96 15.42
CA LYS A 335 -24.31 -16.88 15.77
C LYS A 335 -25.21 -16.75 14.54
N ALA A 336 -24.78 -15.99 13.53
CA ALA A 336 -25.52 -15.88 12.27
C ALA A 336 -25.59 -17.21 11.51
N TRP A 337 -24.55 -18.03 11.57
CA TRP A 337 -24.50 -19.33 10.89
C TRP A 337 -25.21 -20.45 11.63
N TYR A 338 -25.04 -20.52 12.95
CA TYR A 338 -25.47 -21.67 13.74
C TYR A 338 -26.63 -21.37 14.70
N GLY A 339 -27.04 -20.11 14.86
CA GLY A 339 -28.14 -19.70 15.73
C GLY A 339 -27.93 -20.17 17.18
N ASP A 340 -28.93 -20.88 17.71
CA ASP A 340 -28.91 -21.43 19.07
C ASP A 340 -27.83 -22.50 19.27
N ALA A 341 -27.35 -23.15 18.19
CA ALA A 341 -26.31 -24.17 18.27
C ALA A 341 -24.90 -23.59 18.50
N ALA A 342 -24.68 -22.28 18.31
CA ALA A 342 -23.42 -21.62 18.66
C ALA A 342 -23.32 -21.42 20.20
N THR A 343 -23.03 -22.46 20.96
CA THR A 343 -22.86 -22.38 22.42
C THR A 343 -21.42 -22.05 22.82
N LYS A 344 -21.23 -21.58 24.06
CA LYS A 344 -19.91 -21.24 24.61
C LYS A 344 -19.04 -22.45 24.86
#